data_AF-A0AAD7ISM3-F1
#
_entry.id   AF-A0AAD7ISM3-F1
#
_cell.length_a   1.000
_cell.length_b   1.000
_cell.length_c   1.000
_cell.angle_alpha   90.00
_cell.angle_beta   90.00
_cell.angle_gamma   90.00
#
_symmetry.space_group_name_H-M   'P 1'
#
loop_
_entity.id
_entity.type
_entity.pdbx_description
1 polymer ?
#
loop_
_entity_poly.entity_id
_entity_poly.type
_entity_poly.pdbx_seq_one_letter_code
_entity_poly.pdbx_strand_id
1 'polypeptide(L)'
;LSDIDSQIRELESLRAKEHANGASSRDLIAPVKSLPVELLVEIFSLSILDASLSGTPDSKMDIYTLSQVCHHWKQVSHGTPAFW
;
A
#
# COMPACT_ATOMS: atom_id res chain seq x y z
N LEU A 1 11.43 2.71 -38.04
CA LEU A 1 10.08 2.91 -37.48
C LEU A 1 9.46 1.58 -37.04
N SER A 2 9.44 0.53 -37.87
CA SER A 2 8.89 -0.79 -37.48
C SER A 2 9.61 -1.50 -36.31
N ASP A 3 10.90 -1.25 -36.15
CA ASP A 3 11.73 -1.91 -35.13
C ASP A 3 11.42 -1.42 -33.71
N ILE A 4 11.23 -0.09 -33.56
CA ILE A 4 10.88 0.55 -32.29
C ILE A 4 9.47 0.13 -31.85
N ASP A 5 8.51 0.08 -32.78
CA ASP A 5 7.14 -0.37 -32.47
C ASP A 5 7.11 -1.84 -32.04
N SER A 6 8.03 -2.67 -32.54
CA SER A 6 8.13 -4.08 -32.12
C SER A 6 8.68 -4.20 -30.69
N GLN A 7 9.70 -3.40 -30.35
CA GLN A 7 10.27 -3.35 -29.01
C GLN A 7 9.28 -2.79 -27.98
N ILE A 8 8.46 -1.80 -28.36
CA ILE A 8 7.40 -1.27 -27.49
C ILE A 8 6.38 -2.37 -27.18
N ARG A 9 5.90 -3.11 -28.20
CA ARG A 9 4.95 -4.21 -28.01
C ARG A 9 5.51 -5.34 -27.15
N GLU A 10 6.79 -5.65 -27.32
CA GLU A 10 7.48 -6.66 -26.53
C GLU A 10 7.57 -6.23 -25.05
N LEU A 11 7.97 -4.99 -24.80
CA LEU A 11 8.04 -4.44 -23.44
C LEU A 11 6.67 -4.34 -22.78
N GLU A 12 5.63 -3.96 -23.51
CA GLU A 12 4.25 -3.95 -23.00
C GLU A 12 3.75 -5.35 -22.65
N SER A 13 4.07 -6.35 -23.49
CA SER A 13 3.77 -7.76 -23.21
C SER A 13 4.50 -8.26 -21.97
N LEU A 14 5.78 -7.91 -21.82
CA LEU A 14 6.59 -8.29 -20.66
C LEU A 14 6.02 -7.67 -19.37
N ARG A 15 5.67 -6.37 -19.43
CA ARG A 15 5.05 -5.64 -18.33
C ARG A 15 3.69 -6.23 -17.94
N ALA A 16 2.86 -6.58 -18.91
CA ALA A 16 1.56 -7.21 -18.65
C ALA A 16 1.73 -8.57 -17.96
N LYS A 17 2.73 -9.36 -18.37
CA LYS A 17 3.04 -10.67 -17.80
C LYS A 17 3.55 -10.56 -16.35
N GLU A 18 4.40 -9.58 -16.05
CA GLU A 18 4.83 -9.29 -14.67
C GLU A 18 3.67 -8.81 -13.79
N HIS A 19 2.82 -7.92 -14.30
CA HIS A 19 1.64 -7.44 -13.58
C HIS A 19 0.64 -8.56 -13.25
N ALA A 20 0.39 -9.47 -14.19
CA ALA A 20 -0.49 -10.62 -13.98
C ALA A 20 0.05 -11.57 -12.91
N ASN A 21 1.36 -11.83 -12.90
CA ASN A 21 2.00 -12.67 -11.90
C ASN A 21 1.97 -12.05 -10.49
N GLY A 22 2.11 -10.72 -10.40
CA GLY A 22 1.97 -9.99 -9.15
C GLY A 22 0.54 -9.95 -8.62
N ALA A 23 -0.48 -9.96 -9.48
CA ALA A 23 -1.88 -9.91 -9.08
C ALA A 23 -2.32 -11.19 -8.35
N SER A 24 -2.00 -12.37 -8.90
CA SER A 24 -2.38 -13.66 -8.31
C SER A 24 -1.77 -13.91 -6.92
N SER A 25 -0.54 -13.45 -6.68
CA SER A 25 0.10 -13.57 -5.36
C SER A 25 -0.38 -12.51 -4.38
N ARG A 26 -0.78 -11.32 -4.83
CA ARG A 26 -1.28 -10.24 -3.96
C ARG A 26 -2.64 -10.57 -3.35
N ASP A 27 -3.48 -11.35 -4.01
CA ASP A 27 -4.80 -11.74 -3.47
C ASP A 27 -4.68 -12.78 -2.35
N LEU A 28 -3.63 -13.61 -2.37
CA LEU A 28 -3.33 -14.57 -1.31
C LEU A 28 -2.60 -13.93 -0.11
N ILE A 29 -1.87 -12.84 -0.31
CA ILE A 29 -0.97 -12.26 0.71
C ILE A 29 -1.59 -11.05 1.44
N ALA A 30 -2.63 -10.41 0.91
CA ALA A 30 -3.18 -9.19 1.51
C ALA A 30 -4.71 -9.20 1.65
N PRO A 31 -5.26 -9.87 2.68
CA PRO A 31 -6.66 -9.69 3.08
C PRO A 31 -6.98 -8.27 3.55
N VAL A 32 -5.97 -7.40 3.71
CA VAL A 32 -6.15 -5.99 4.07
C VAL A 32 -6.97 -5.20 3.05
N LYS A 33 -6.93 -5.53 1.76
CA LYS A 33 -7.79 -4.89 0.74
C LYS A 33 -9.24 -5.36 0.79
N SER A 34 -9.55 -6.40 1.56
CA SER A 34 -10.93 -6.84 1.86
C SER A 34 -11.45 -6.31 3.20
N LEU A 35 -10.59 -5.68 4.00
CA LEU A 35 -11.01 -5.07 5.27
C LEU A 35 -11.83 -3.80 4.98
N PRO A 36 -12.97 -3.62 5.65
CA PRO A 36 -13.66 -2.34 5.69
C PRO A 36 -12.73 -1.22 6.14
N VAL A 37 -12.94 -0.02 5.59
CA VAL A 37 -12.10 1.15 5.86
C VAL A 37 -12.10 1.51 7.34
N GLU A 38 -13.22 1.29 8.03
CA GLU A 38 -13.41 1.58 9.46
C GLU A 38 -12.47 0.72 10.32
N LEU A 39 -12.30 -0.55 9.96
CA LEU A 39 -11.38 -1.44 10.67
C LEU A 39 -9.92 -1.06 10.40
N LEU A 40 -9.60 -0.60 9.19
CA LEU A 40 -8.26 -0.13 8.86
C LEU A 40 -7.91 1.15 9.64
N VAL A 41 -8.87 2.07 9.80
CA VAL A 41 -8.75 3.28 10.62
C VAL A 41 -8.51 2.93 12.10
N GLU A 42 -9.25 1.97 12.65
CA GLU A 42 -9.06 1.52 14.03
C GLU A 42 -7.66 0.93 14.24
N ILE A 43 -7.19 0.08 13.31
CA ILE A 43 -5.84 -0.49 13.35
C ILE A 43 -4.78 0.61 13.32
N PHE A 44 -4.93 1.62 12.46
CA PHE A 44 -3.99 2.74 12.38
C PHE A 44 -3.96 3.53 13.68
N SER A 45 -5.13 3.81 14.27
CA SER A 45 -5.26 4.52 15.55
C SER A 45 -4.49 3.80 16.67
N LEU A 46 -4.69 2.48 16.78
CA LEU A 46 -4.01 1.65 17.77
C LEU A 46 -2.50 1.58 17.53
N SER A 47 -2.08 1.48 16.27
CA SER A 47 -0.67 1.38 15.89
C SER A 47 0.10 2.67 16.21
N ILE A 48 -0.52 3.83 15.93
CA ILE A 48 0.06 5.15 16.24
C ILE A 48 0.11 5.37 17.76
N LEU A 49 -0.93 4.97 18.48
CA LEU A 49 -0.99 5.12 19.93
C LEU A 49 0.07 4.26 20.64
N ASP A 50 0.20 2.98 20.26
CA ASP A 50 1.16 2.06 20.86
C ASP A 50 2.61 2.50 20.59
N ALA A 51 2.87 2.98 19.36
CA ALA A 51 4.12 3.64 18.99
C ALA A 51 4.46 4.83 19.90
N SER A 52 3.47 5.65 20.27
CA SER A 52 3.66 6.78 21.19
C SER A 52 3.96 6.33 22.63
N LEU A 53 3.41 5.20 23.07
CA LEU A 53 3.58 4.67 24.43
C LEU A 53 4.90 3.91 24.61
N SER A 54 5.44 3.32 23.54
CA SER A 54 6.66 2.51 23.58
C SER A 54 7.93 3.26 23.98
N GLY A 55 7.92 4.61 23.97
CA GLY A 55 9.03 5.46 24.42
C GLY A 55 10.33 5.35 23.61
N THR A 56 10.41 4.44 22.63
CA THR A 56 11.57 4.28 21.76
C THR A 56 11.46 5.25 20.57
N PRO A 57 12.46 6.12 20.35
CA PRO A 57 12.40 7.12 19.29
C PRO A 57 12.34 6.53 17.87
N ASP A 58 12.86 5.30 17.69
CA ASP A 58 12.91 4.61 16.40
C ASP A 58 11.68 3.74 16.06
N SER A 59 10.78 3.47 17.02
CA SER A 59 9.58 2.64 16.79
C SER A 59 8.31 3.46 16.60
N LYS A 60 8.43 4.76 16.35
CA LYS A 60 7.26 5.62 16.12
C LYS A 60 6.69 5.33 14.74
N MET A 61 5.77 4.38 14.65
CA MET A 61 4.95 4.21 13.46
C MET A 61 4.06 5.43 13.33
N ASP A 62 4.46 6.37 12.47
CA ASP A 62 3.71 7.58 12.19
C ASP A 62 2.74 7.38 11.01
N ILE A 63 1.78 8.30 10.89
CA ILE A 63 0.81 8.27 9.79
C ILE A 63 1.50 8.34 8.42
N TYR A 64 2.67 8.97 8.37
CA TYR A 64 3.48 9.06 7.16
C TYR A 64 3.97 7.67 6.73
N THR A 65 4.49 6.87 7.65
CA THR A 65 4.94 5.49 7.41
C THR A 65 3.80 4.63 6.91
N LEU A 66 2.62 4.73 7.53
CA LEU A 66 1.41 4.02 7.09
C LEU A 66 1.00 4.44 5.66
N SER A 67 1.13 5.72 5.32
CA SER A 67 0.81 6.24 3.99
C SER A 67 1.74 5.72 2.86
N GLN A 68 2.91 5.19 3.20
CA GLN A 68 3.88 4.68 2.21
C GLN A 68 3.66 3.21 1.85
N VAL A 69 2.76 2.49 2.52
CA VAL A 69 2.58 1.03 2.31
C VAL A 69 1.95 0.73 0.95
N CYS A 70 0.80 1.35 0.64
CA CYS A 70 0.14 1.20 -0.65
C CYS A 70 -0.83 2.37 -0.91
N HIS A 71 -1.33 2.46 -2.15
CA HIS A 71 -2.31 3.49 -2.53
C HIS A 71 -3.56 3.49 -1.66
N HIS A 72 -4.06 2.31 -1.28
CA HIS A 72 -5.25 2.19 -0.43
C HIS A 72 -4.99 2.76 0.97
N TRP A 73 -3.86 2.40 1.60
CA TRP A 73 -3.48 2.90 2.92
C TRP A 73 -3.25 4.41 2.90
N LYS A 74 -2.65 4.94 1.83
CA LYS A 74 -2.49 6.38 1.63
C LYS A 74 -3.84 7.11 1.56
N GLN A 75 -4.81 6.54 0.85
CA GLN A 75 -6.15 7.13 0.76
C GLN A 75 -6.84 7.14 2.13
N VAL A 76 -6.71 6.07 2.91
CA VAL A 76 -7.32 5.99 4.25
C VAL A 76 -6.62 6.90 5.25
N SER A 77 -5.29 6.93 5.23
CA SER A 77 -4.50 7.80 6.11
C SER A 77 -4.81 9.27 5.85
N HIS A 78 -4.87 9.68 4.58
CA HIS A 78 -5.20 11.06 4.25
C HIS A 78 -6.70 11.37 4.36
N GLY A 79 -7.56 10.37 4.14
CA GLY A 79 -9.01 10.53 4.20
C GLY A 79 -9.59 10.63 5.61
N THR A 80 -8.77 10.42 6.65
CA THR A 80 -9.21 10.36 8.05
C THR A 80 -8.65 11.54 8.84
N PRO A 81 -9.45 12.60 9.10
CA PRO A 81 -9.00 13.82 9.79
C PRO A 81 -8.40 13.59 11.19
N ALA A 82 -8.73 12.50 11.87
CA ALA A 82 -8.21 12.19 13.20
C ALA A 82 -6.71 11.83 13.25
N PHE A 83 -6.07 11.61 12.09
CA PHE A 83 -4.65 11.25 12.01
C PHE A 83 -3.69 12.42 11.74
N TRP A 84 -4.23 13.64 11.62
CA TRP A 84 -3.49 14.86 11.33
C TRP A 84 -3.45 15.76 12.57
#